data_AF-A0A925TCP4-F1
#
_entry.id   AF-A0A925TCP4-F1
#
_cell.length_a   1.000
_cell.length_b   1.000
_cell.length_c   1.000
_cell.angle_alpha   90.00
_cell.angle_beta   90.00
_cell.angle_gamma   90.00
#
_symmetry.space_group_name_H-M   'P 1'
#
loop_
_entity.id
_entity.type
_entity.pdbx_description
1 polymer ?
#
loop_
_entity_poly.entity_id
_entity_poly.type
_entity_poly.pdbx_seq_one_letter_code
_entity_poly.pdbx_strand_id
1 'polypeptide(L)'
;MQVFVRDNNVDQALKILKKKMQREGVFREIKQHAAYEKPSERRVREKAEAIRRSRKLARKKAQREGLLPMPKLKPRLPRRPDLFASDRPLTGTTIAR
;
A
#
# COMPACT_ATOMS: atom_id res chain seq x y z
N MET A 1 -4.81 17.45 -0.18
CA MET A 1 -5.64 16.23 -0.09
C MET A 1 -6.67 16.37 1.01
N GLN A 2 -7.96 16.12 0.72
CA GLN A 2 -9.04 16.18 1.69
C GLN A 2 -9.80 14.84 1.76
N VAL A 3 -10.24 14.45 2.96
CA VAL A 3 -11.03 13.23 3.20
C VAL A 3 -12.27 13.61 3.99
N PHE A 4 -13.44 13.32 3.44
CA PHE A 4 -14.72 13.51 4.13
C PHE A 4 -15.00 12.31 5.00
N VAL A 5 -15.27 12.57 6.28
CA VAL A 5 -15.68 11.55 7.26
C VAL A 5 -17.20 11.50 7.25
N ARG A 6 -17.77 10.30 7.09
CA ARG A 6 -19.20 10.07 7.22
C ARG A 6 -19.43 9.18 8.43
N ASP A 7 -20.53 9.43 9.15
CA ASP A 7 -21.04 8.56 10.22
C ASP A 7 -20.05 8.32 11.37
N ASN A 8 -19.31 9.37 11.78
CA ASN A 8 -18.30 9.33 12.85
C ASN A 8 -17.22 8.24 12.70
N ASN A 9 -17.01 7.72 11.49
CA ASN A 9 -16.09 6.62 11.25
C ASN A 9 -14.66 7.12 10.98
N VAL A 10 -14.00 7.56 12.05
CA VAL A 10 -12.67 8.18 12.02
C VAL A 10 -11.59 7.20 11.56
N ASP A 11 -11.64 5.94 12.02
CA ASP A 11 -10.61 4.94 11.71
C ASP A 11 -10.55 4.60 10.21
N GLN A 12 -11.71 4.52 9.56
CA GLN A 12 -11.76 4.30 8.12
C GLN A 12 -11.25 5.52 7.36
N ALA A 13 -11.57 6.74 7.80
CA ALA A 13 -11.06 7.96 7.20
C ALA A 13 -9.53 8.03 7.26
N LEU A 14 -8.93 7.69 8.42
CA LEU A 14 -7.47 7.61 8.59
C LEU A 14 -6.85 6.58 7.66
N LYS A 15 -7.47 5.41 7.51
CA LYS A 15 -7.01 4.35 6.60
C LYS A 15 -7.08 4.79 5.14
N ILE A 16 -8.14 5.48 4.74
CA ILE A 16 -8.31 6.01 3.38
C ILE A 16 -7.28 7.11 3.12
N LEU A 17 -7.10 8.05 4.05
CA LEU A 17 -6.12 9.11 3.95
C LEU A 17 -4.71 8.54 3.76
N LYS A 18 -4.29 7.60 4.62
CA LYS A 18 -2.99 6.92 4.50
C LYS A 18 -2.82 6.24 3.14
N LYS A 19 -3.84 5.56 2.64
CA LYS A 19 -3.80 4.93 1.31
C LYS A 19 -3.68 5.96 0.19
N LYS A 20 -4.37 7.09 0.28
CA LYS A 20 -4.26 8.14 -0.73
C LYS A 20 -2.87 8.81 -0.69
N MET A 21 -2.31 9.09 0.49
CA MET A 21 -0.94 9.62 0.65
C MET A 21 0.12 8.69 0.06
N GLN A 22 -0.05 7.37 0.23
CA GLN A 22 0.83 6.38 -0.36
C GLN A 22 0.74 6.32 -1.89
N ARG A 23 -0.44 6.60 -2.47
CA ARG A 23 -0.62 6.65 -3.93
C ARG A 23 -0.02 7.92 -4.53
N GLU A 24 -0.24 9.05 -3.87
CA GLU A 24 0.36 10.33 -4.25
C GLU A 24 1.89 10.30 -4.09
N GLY A 25 2.42 9.40 -3.24
CA GLY A 25 3.87 9.22 -3.10
C GLY A 25 4.51 10.26 -2.19
N VAL A 26 3.71 11.07 -1.49
CA VAL A 26 4.15 12.13 -0.56
C VAL A 26 5.16 11.60 0.47
N PHE A 27 4.99 10.39 0.98
CA PHE A 27 5.97 9.79 1.91
C PHE A 27 7.33 9.50 1.27
N ARG A 28 7.38 9.24 -0.04
CA ARG A 28 8.64 9.08 -0.78
C ARG A 28 9.31 10.42 -0.99
N GLU A 29 8.54 11.44 -1.31
CA GLU A 29 9.04 12.81 -1.47
C GLU A 29 9.61 13.34 -0.14
N ILE A 30 8.87 13.21 0.97
CA ILE A 30 9.35 13.57 2.30
C ILE A 30 10.69 12.88 2.60
N LYS A 31 10.82 11.59 2.28
CA LYS A 31 12.07 10.85 2.50
C LYS A 31 13.19 11.28 1.55
N GLN A 32 12.88 11.63 0.31
CA GLN A 32 13.86 12.12 -0.68
C GLN A 32 14.37 13.53 -0.34
N HIS A 33 13.53 14.36 0.28
CA HIS A 33 13.86 15.73 0.65
C HIS A 33 14.40 15.88 2.09
N ALA A 34 14.51 14.79 2.86
CA ALA A 34 15.01 14.82 4.23
C ALA A 34 16.50 15.21 4.34
N ALA A 35 17.27 15.02 3.28
CA ALA A 35 18.68 15.42 3.21
C ALA A 35 18.96 16.10 1.86
N TYR A 36 19.90 17.04 1.85
CA TYR A 36 20.35 17.66 0.61
C TYR A 36 21.04 16.61 -0.28
N GLU A 37 20.43 16.32 -1.42
CA GLU A 37 21.01 15.45 -2.44
C GLU A 37 21.71 16.31 -3.50
N LYS A 38 22.97 15.98 -3.81
CA LYS A 38 23.72 16.70 -4.83
C LYS A 38 23.00 16.54 -6.18
N PRO A 39 22.88 17.61 -7.01
CA PRO A 39 22.13 17.55 -8.27
C PRO A 39 22.64 16.49 -9.26
N SER A 40 23.93 16.11 -9.19
CA SER A 40 24.47 14.99 -9.97
C SER A 40 23.89 13.63 -9.55
N GLU A 41 23.73 13.40 -8.25
CA GLU A 41 23.21 12.14 -7.69
C GLU A 41 21.71 12.01 -7.97
N ARG A 42 20.98 13.13 -7.87
CA ARG A 42 19.55 13.19 -8.21
C ARG A 42 19.30 12.75 -9.66
N ARG A 43 20.09 13.27 -10.61
CA ARG A 43 19.99 12.89 -12.04
C ARG A 43 20.28 11.41 -12.28
N VAL A 44 21.27 10.84 -11.59
CA VAL A 44 21.61 9.42 -11.72
C VAL A 44 20.48 8.54 -11.18
N ARG A 45 19.91 8.91 -10.02
CA ARG A 45 18.77 8.21 -9.41
C ARG A 45 17.53 8.26 -10.29
N GLU A 46 17.16 9.44 -10.78
CA GLU A 46 16.02 9.63 -11.69
C GLU A 46 16.15 8.76 -12.95
N LYS A 47 17.33 8.77 -13.59
CA LYS A 47 17.61 7.93 -14.78
C LYS A 47 17.51 6.45 -14.46
N ALA A 48 18.12 6.00 -13.36
CA ALA A 48 18.06 4.60 -12.94
C ALA A 48 16.62 4.16 -12.62
N GLU A 49 15.83 5.01 -11.96
CA GLU A 49 14.43 4.75 -11.68
C GLU A 49 13.58 4.67 -12.96
N ALA A 50 13.79 5.56 -13.91
CA ALA A 50 13.09 5.55 -15.20
C ALA A 50 13.34 4.24 -15.96
N ILE A 51 14.61 3.81 -16.05
CA ILE A 51 15.00 2.54 -16.66
C ILE A 51 14.36 1.36 -15.93
N ARG A 52 14.36 1.38 -14.59
CA ARG A 52 13.72 0.31 -13.80
C ARG A 52 12.22 0.25 -14.03
N ARG A 53 11.55 1.41 -14.13
CA ARG A 53 10.10 1.49 -14.42
C ARG A 53 9.79 0.98 -15.83
N SER A 54 10.55 1.41 -16.85
CA SER A 54 10.32 0.99 -18.24
C SER A 54 10.51 -0.53 -18.41
N ARG A 55 11.58 -1.10 -17.84
CA ARG A 55 11.81 -2.56 -17.83
C ARG A 55 10.67 -3.32 -17.15
N LYS A 56 10.15 -2.79 -16.03
CA LYS A 56 9.02 -3.40 -15.33
C LYS A 56 7.73 -3.34 -16.14
N LEU A 57 7.45 -2.24 -16.84
CA LEU A 57 6.30 -2.10 -17.72
C LEU A 57 6.40 -3.05 -18.92
N ALA A 58 7.55 -3.12 -19.57
CA ALA A 58 7.81 -4.04 -20.68
C ALA A 58 7.62 -5.50 -20.24
N ARG A 59 8.17 -5.90 -19.08
CA ARG A 59 7.98 -7.25 -18.54
C ARG A 59 6.50 -7.58 -18.30
N LYS A 60 5.73 -6.63 -17.75
CA LYS A 60 4.30 -6.82 -17.52
C LYS A 60 3.51 -6.90 -18.83
N LYS A 61 3.88 -6.12 -19.84
CA LYS A 61 3.26 -6.16 -21.17
C LYS A 61 3.52 -7.53 -21.84
N ALA A 62 4.75 -8.00 -21.84
CA ALA A 62 5.11 -9.31 -22.39
C ALA A 62 4.42 -10.49 -21.66
N GLN A 63 4.20 -10.38 -20.35
CA GLN A 63 3.41 -11.37 -19.58
C GLN A 63 1.92 -11.35 -19.97
N ARG A 64 1.37 -10.17 -20.28
CA ARG A 64 -0.03 -10.03 -20.72
C ARG A 64 -0.24 -10.58 -22.13
N GLU A 65 0.75 -10.40 -22.99
CA GLU A 65 0.76 -10.87 -24.38
C GLU A 65 1.17 -12.35 -24.50
N GLY A 66 1.42 -13.05 -23.38
CA GLY A 66 1.66 -14.49 -23.35
C GLY A 66 3.06 -14.94 -23.79
N LEU A 67 3.96 -14.01 -24.15
CA LEU A 67 5.34 -14.34 -24.55
C LEU A 67 6.23 -14.80 -23.40
N LEU A 68 5.86 -14.51 -22.15
CA LEU A 68 6.66 -14.89 -20.97
C LEU A 68 5.80 -15.63 -19.93
N PRO A 69 6.31 -16.72 -19.33
CA PRO A 69 5.62 -17.40 -18.25
C PRO A 69 5.46 -16.46 -17.05
N MET A 70 4.25 -16.40 -16.50
CA MET A 70 4.01 -15.64 -15.28
C MET A 70 4.80 -16.26 -14.12
N PRO A 71 5.55 -15.47 -13.33
CA PRO A 71 6.24 -16.00 -12.17
C PRO A 71 5.20 -16.57 -11.19
N LYS A 72 5.41 -17.80 -10.72
CA LYS A 72 4.52 -18.47 -9.76
C LYS A 72 4.28 -17.57 -8.55
N LEU A 73 3.01 -17.27 -8.26
CA LEU A 73 2.64 -16.44 -7.11
C LEU A 73 3.00 -17.20 -5.83
N LYS A 74 3.81 -16.60 -4.96
CA LYS A 74 4.08 -17.17 -3.64
C LYS A 74 2.75 -17.30 -2.88
N PRO A 75 2.50 -18.41 -2.15
CA PRO A 75 1.28 -18.57 -1.39
C PRO A 75 1.12 -17.39 -0.43
N ARG A 76 -0.08 -16.80 -0.40
CA ARG A 76 -0.39 -15.74 0.57
C ARG A 76 -0.37 -16.38 1.95
N LEU A 77 0.53 -15.89 2.81
CA LEU A 77 0.52 -16.30 4.22
C LEU A 77 -0.89 -16.06 4.80
N PRO A 78 -1.42 -16.99 5.61
CA PRO A 78 -2.68 -16.77 6.28
C PRO A 78 -2.61 -15.45 7.07
N ARG A 79 -3.69 -14.66 7.04
CA ARG A 79 -3.78 -13.49 7.92
C ARG A 79 -3.57 -14.01 9.33
N ARG A 80 -2.62 -13.40 10.06
CA ARG A 80 -2.37 -13.76 11.47
C ARG A 80 -3.72 -13.74 12.20
N PRO A 81 -4.04 -14.77 12.99
CA PRO A 81 -5.29 -14.78 13.75
C PRO A 81 -5.31 -13.57 14.68
N ASP A 82 -6.48 -12.94 14.80
CA ASP A 82 -6.68 -11.83 15.73
C ASP A 82 -6.54 -12.38 17.15
N LEU A 83 -5.41 -12.11 17.79
CA LEU A 83 -5.04 -12.64 19.13
C LEU A 83 -6.01 -12.22 20.24
N PHE A 84 -6.92 -11.28 19.96
CA PHE A 84 -7.92 -10.75 20.88
C PHE A 84 -9.35 -11.21 20.54
N ALA A 85 -9.52 -12.20 19.66
CA ALA A 85 -10.84 -12.71 19.29
C ALA A 85 -11.53 -13.49 20.43
N SER A 86 -10.76 -14.03 21.39
CA SER A 86 -11.26 -14.81 22.55
C SER A 86 -11.84 -13.96 23.68
N ASP A 87 -11.46 -12.68 23.76
CA ASP A 87 -11.76 -11.83 24.93
C ASP A 87 -12.95 -10.89 24.68
N ARG A 88 -13.71 -11.11 23.60
CA ARG A 88 -14.92 -10.33 23.31
C ARG A 88 -16.08 -10.89 24.13
N PRO A 89 -16.63 -10.15 25.12
CA PRO A 89 -17.79 -10.62 25.87
C PRO A 89 -18.98 -10.78 24.94
N LEU A 90 -19.61 -11.95 24.96
CA LEU A 90 -20.84 -12.23 24.23
C LEU A 90 -22.00 -11.46 24.88
N THR A 91 -22.17 -10.18 24.56
CA THR A 91 -23.36 -9.43 24.98
C THR A 91 -24.53 -9.72 24.03
N GLY A 92 -25.23 -10.82 24.30
CA GLY A 92 -26.61 -11.07 23.90
C GLY A 92 -27.36 -11.49 25.15
N THR A 93 -28.08 -10.59 25.82
CA THR A 93 -29.55 -10.45 25.67
C THR A 93 -30.25 -11.79 25.53
N THR A 94 -30.48 -12.48 26.66
CA THR A 94 -31.52 -13.49 26.80
C THR A 94 -32.66 -12.85 27.60
N ILE A 95 -33.71 -12.44 26.91
CA ILE A 95 -35.03 -12.25 27.51
C ILE A 95 -35.53 -13.64 27.88
N ALA A 96 -35.59 -13.94 29.18
CA ALA A 96 -36.33 -15.06 29.74
C ALA A 96 -36.56 -14.80 31.24
N ARG A 97 -37.66 -14.12 31.57
CA ARG A 97 -38.81 -14.65 32.32
C ARG A 97 -39.76 -13.51 32.69
#